data_AF-A0A150IJ51-F1
#
_entry.id   AF-A0A150IJ51-F1
#
_cell.length_a   1.000
_cell.length_b   1.000
_cell.length_c   1.000
_cell.angle_alpha   90.00
_cell.angle_beta   90.00
_cell.angle_gamma   90.00
#
_symmetry.space_group_name_H-M   'P 1'
#
loop_
_entity.id
_entity.type
_entity.pdbx_description
1 polymer ?
#
loop_
_entity_poly.entity_id
_entity_poly.type
_entity_poly.pdbx_seq_one_letter_code
_entity_poly.pdbx_strand_id
1 'polypeptide(L)'
;MGDLVYSIKSFLEEIKEKEIKEEKGIFTYNLDSISKIAGITVPVKLIKAVLIDKGYSFEVDKENVVSSAHISVAAEVAGEISYLLEDLEGVSKPVTEIIVRVAIEFDMLSSELLNVGIDEKIFNDSETVSLNISYDDALSYLRDYAGG
;
A
#
# COMPACT_ATOMS: atom_id res chain seq x y z
N MET A 1 36.18 16.38 8.86
CA MET A 1 35.20 15.82 7.91
C MET A 1 34.27 14.94 8.71
N GLY A 2 33.18 15.52 9.19
CA GLY A 2 32.05 14.81 9.78
C GLY A 2 30.78 15.27 9.05
N ASP A 3 29.68 14.64 9.41
CA ASP A 3 28.30 14.88 8.95
C ASP A 3 27.84 14.16 7.68
N LEU A 4 26.52 13.92 7.66
CA LEU A 4 25.70 13.26 6.63
C LEU A 4 25.82 11.72 6.53
N VAL A 5 25.95 11.06 7.69
CA VAL A 5 25.11 9.88 7.97
C VAL A 5 23.98 10.32 8.90
N TYR A 6 23.05 11.12 8.35
CA TYR A 6 21.75 11.34 9.00
C TYR A 6 20.99 10.01 8.89
N SER A 7 21.14 9.15 9.90
CA SER A 7 20.48 7.86 9.90
C SER A 7 18.98 8.05 9.88
N ILE A 8 18.25 7.23 9.12
CA ILE A 8 16.78 7.18 9.12
C ILE A 8 16.24 7.06 10.57
N LYS A 9 17.00 6.44 11.48
CA LYS A 9 16.69 6.44 12.93
C LYS A 9 16.58 7.83 13.55
N SER A 10 17.49 8.76 13.24
CA SER A 10 17.47 10.11 13.81
C SER A 10 16.34 10.97 13.24
N PHE A 11 16.01 10.82 11.95
CA PHE A 11 14.85 11.49 11.36
C PHE A 11 13.52 10.93 11.88
N LEU A 12 13.44 9.60 12.07
CA LEU A 12 12.35 8.96 12.78
C LEU A 12 12.26 9.43 14.24
N GLU A 13 13.37 9.65 14.94
CA GLU A 13 13.40 10.21 16.30
C GLU A 13 12.92 11.68 16.35
N GLU A 14 13.23 12.50 15.36
CA GLU A 14 12.70 13.87 15.27
C GLU A 14 11.18 13.93 14.99
N ILE A 15 10.63 12.98 14.21
CA ILE A 15 9.19 12.88 13.95
C ILE A 15 8.43 12.21 15.13
N LYS A 16 9.08 11.25 15.82
CA LYS A 16 8.44 10.36 16.82
C LYS A 16 7.71 11.06 17.97
N GLU A 17 8.14 12.25 18.39
CA GLU A 17 7.70 12.81 19.69
C GLU A 17 6.71 13.98 19.64
N LYS A 18 6.41 14.57 18.46
CA LYS A 18 5.58 15.81 18.40
C LYS A 18 4.25 15.72 17.66
N GLU A 19 4.07 14.78 16.74
CA GLU A 19 2.87 14.76 15.86
C GLU A 19 2.03 13.47 15.95
N ILE A 20 2.55 12.41 16.58
CA ILE A 20 1.85 11.14 16.75
C ILE A 20 1.23 11.12 18.15
N LYS A 21 -0.09 10.93 18.23
CA LYS A 21 -0.81 10.69 19.50
C LYS A 21 -1.27 9.25 19.54
N GLU A 22 -1.06 8.57 20.66
CA GLU A 22 -1.64 7.25 20.90
C GLU A 22 -2.65 7.34 22.04
N GLU A 23 -3.87 6.85 21.81
CA GLU A 23 -4.83 6.57 22.87
C GLU A 23 -5.39 5.15 22.70
N LYS A 24 -5.16 4.27 23.70
CA LYS A 24 -5.70 2.90 23.75
C LYS A 24 -5.38 2.05 22.50
N GLY A 25 -4.18 2.19 21.94
CA GLY A 25 -3.76 1.48 20.72
C GLY A 25 -4.35 2.05 19.42
N ILE A 26 -4.98 3.23 19.46
CA ILE A 26 -5.33 4.02 18.29
C ILE A 26 -4.35 5.17 18.16
N PHE A 27 -3.67 5.23 17.03
CA PHE A 27 -2.77 6.30 16.64
C PHE A 27 -3.52 7.39 15.88
N THR A 28 -3.12 8.64 16.11
CA THR A 28 -3.53 9.81 15.32
C THR A 28 -2.29 10.56 14.87
N TYR A 29 -2.17 10.79 13.56
CA TYR A 29 -1.02 11.45 12.94
C TYR A 29 -1.42 12.18 11.64
N ASN A 30 -0.58 13.09 11.16
CA ASN A 30 -0.82 13.76 9.88
C ASN A 30 -0.54 12.80 8.70
N LEU A 31 -1.37 12.87 7.67
CA LEU A 31 -1.26 12.08 6.44
C LEU A 31 0.07 12.29 5.70
N ASP A 32 0.54 13.54 5.63
CA ASP A 32 1.82 13.92 4.99
C ASP A 32 3.04 13.37 5.76
N SER A 33 2.87 13.04 7.04
CA SER A 33 3.93 12.41 7.82
C SER A 33 4.19 10.95 7.40
N ILE A 34 3.25 10.31 6.68
CA ILE A 34 3.50 9.01 6.03
C ILE A 34 4.54 9.17 4.90
N SER A 35 4.28 10.09 3.96
CA SER A 35 5.16 10.35 2.81
C SER A 35 6.53 10.88 3.23
N LYS A 36 6.59 11.74 4.27
CA LYS A 36 7.85 12.20 4.88
C LYS A 36 8.70 11.06 5.44
N ILE A 37 8.10 10.04 6.05
CA ILE A 37 8.82 8.88 6.59
C ILE A 37 9.22 7.92 5.47
N ALA A 38 8.31 7.64 4.54
CA ALA A 38 8.53 6.68 3.45
C ALA A 38 9.50 7.22 2.37
N GLY A 39 9.68 8.55 2.28
CA GLY A 39 10.46 9.19 1.22
C GLY A 39 9.77 9.23 -0.13
N ILE A 40 8.50 8.83 -0.20
CA ILE A 40 7.71 8.64 -1.42
C ILE A 40 6.23 8.99 -1.17
N THR A 41 5.53 9.41 -2.21
CA THR A 41 4.08 9.67 -2.17
C THR A 41 3.35 8.65 -3.04
N VAL A 42 2.46 7.85 -2.45
CA VAL A 42 1.60 6.89 -3.14
C VAL A 42 0.11 7.19 -2.88
N PRO A 43 -0.84 6.66 -3.68
CA PRO A 43 -2.26 6.92 -3.49
C PRO A 43 -2.78 6.44 -2.12
N VAL A 44 -3.33 7.37 -1.33
CA VAL A 44 -3.87 7.10 0.03
C VAL A 44 -4.93 6.00 0.06
N LYS A 45 -5.69 5.83 -1.04
CA LYS A 45 -6.66 4.74 -1.17
C LYS A 45 -6.02 3.35 -1.15
N LEU A 46 -4.84 3.19 -1.75
CA LEU A 46 -4.08 1.93 -1.74
C LEU A 46 -3.54 1.65 -0.34
N ILE A 47 -2.96 2.66 0.33
CA ILE A 47 -2.51 2.55 1.73
C ILE A 47 -3.67 2.09 2.62
N LYS A 48 -4.85 2.71 2.47
CA LYS A 48 -6.05 2.32 3.23
C LYS A 48 -6.48 0.88 2.95
N ALA A 49 -6.54 0.46 1.67
CA ALA A 49 -6.96 -0.89 1.31
C ALA A 49 -6.01 -1.95 1.88
N VAL A 50 -4.70 -1.79 1.65
CA VAL A 50 -3.66 -2.72 2.12
C VAL A 50 -3.60 -2.80 3.65
N LEU A 51 -3.73 -1.67 4.36
CA LEU A 51 -3.76 -1.70 5.83
C LEU A 51 -5.02 -2.40 6.38
N ILE A 52 -6.16 -2.27 5.71
CA ILE A 52 -7.38 -3.00 6.08
C ILE A 52 -7.23 -4.51 5.84
N ASP A 53 -6.61 -4.93 4.73
CA ASP A 53 -6.29 -6.34 4.48
C ASP A 53 -5.32 -6.90 5.53
N LYS A 54 -4.28 -6.13 5.91
CA LYS A 54 -3.38 -6.47 7.05
C LYS A 54 -4.06 -6.36 8.44
N GLY A 55 -5.37 -6.11 8.51
CA GLY A 55 -6.17 -6.14 9.75
C GLY A 55 -6.17 -4.85 10.59
N TYR A 56 -5.63 -3.75 10.06
CA TYR A 56 -5.63 -2.45 10.73
C TYR A 56 -6.87 -1.62 10.38
N SER A 57 -7.31 -0.75 11.30
CA SER A 57 -8.21 0.35 10.95
C SER A 57 -7.40 1.49 10.35
N PHE A 58 -7.93 2.19 9.34
CA PHE A 58 -7.28 3.37 8.76
C PHE A 58 -8.35 4.33 8.21
N GLU A 59 -8.64 5.40 8.94
CA GLU A 59 -9.58 6.44 8.54
C GLU A 59 -8.89 7.79 8.39
N VAL A 60 -9.32 8.58 7.39
CA VAL A 60 -8.72 9.86 7.04
C VAL A 60 -9.78 10.96 7.15
N ASP A 61 -9.60 11.88 8.11
CA ASP A 61 -10.38 13.12 8.21
C ASP A 61 -9.50 14.31 7.84
N LYS A 62 -9.70 14.80 6.61
CA LYS A 62 -8.93 15.87 5.95
C LYS A 62 -7.44 15.52 5.85
N GLU A 63 -6.66 15.98 6.82
CA GLU A 63 -5.20 15.83 6.90
C GLU A 63 -4.78 14.89 8.05
N ASN A 64 -5.71 14.48 8.92
CA ASN A 64 -5.43 13.58 10.02
C ASN A 64 -5.84 12.15 9.66
N VAL A 65 -4.99 11.20 10.03
CA VAL A 65 -5.26 9.77 10.01
C VAL A 65 -5.60 9.34 11.43
N VAL A 66 -6.62 8.50 11.59
CA VAL A 66 -6.95 7.77 12.83
C VAL A 66 -6.88 6.28 12.49
N SER A 67 -5.97 5.55 13.13
CA SER A 67 -5.60 4.20 12.70
C SER A 67 -5.10 3.35 13.87
N SER A 68 -5.34 2.03 13.84
CA SER A 68 -4.63 1.10 14.73
C SER A 68 -3.21 0.76 14.24
N ALA A 69 -2.84 1.16 13.02
CA ALA A 69 -1.47 1.07 12.52
C ALA A 69 -0.65 2.26 13.02
N HIS A 70 0.54 1.98 13.58
CA HIS A 70 1.53 3.02 13.83
C HIS A 70 1.99 3.63 12.50
N ILE A 71 2.33 4.93 12.47
CA ILE A 71 2.69 5.62 11.22
C ILE A 71 3.85 4.95 10.47
N SER A 72 4.80 4.33 11.18
CA SER A 72 5.89 3.58 10.55
C SER A 72 5.40 2.38 9.73
N VAL A 73 4.34 1.70 10.15
CA VAL A 73 3.72 0.60 9.39
C VAL A 73 3.02 1.13 8.15
N ALA A 74 2.32 2.27 8.27
CA ALA A 74 1.71 2.93 7.11
C ALA A 74 2.76 3.44 6.10
N ALA A 75 3.93 3.87 6.58
CA ALA A 75 5.05 4.31 5.74
C ALA A 75 5.82 3.13 5.10
N GLU A 76 5.97 2.01 5.80
CA GLU A 76 6.49 0.75 5.27
C GLU A 76 5.60 0.23 4.12
N VAL A 77 4.28 0.17 4.35
CA VAL A 77 3.28 -0.14 3.31
C VAL A 77 3.34 0.86 2.15
N ALA A 78 3.57 2.15 2.39
CA ALA A 78 3.73 3.13 1.31
C ALA A 78 5.00 2.85 0.45
N GLY A 79 6.06 2.34 1.07
CA GLY A 79 7.26 1.86 0.37
C GLY A 79 7.01 0.60 -0.46
N GLU A 80 6.38 -0.42 0.14
CA GLU A 80 5.96 -1.65 -0.55
C GLU A 80 5.10 -1.33 -1.79
N ILE A 81 4.08 -0.49 -1.62
CA ILE A 81 3.21 -0.04 -2.72
C ILE A 81 4.02 0.66 -3.81
N SER A 82 4.95 1.56 -3.45
CA SER A 82 5.74 2.28 -4.46
C SER A 82 6.54 1.33 -5.34
N TYR A 83 7.20 0.33 -4.75
CA TYR A 83 8.01 -0.63 -5.49
C TYR A 83 7.16 -1.41 -6.51
N LEU A 84 5.99 -1.88 -6.08
CA LEU A 84 5.07 -2.63 -6.94
C LEU A 84 4.44 -1.78 -8.05
N LEU A 85 4.33 -0.46 -7.86
CA LEU A 85 3.81 0.46 -8.87
C LEU A 85 4.78 0.70 -10.04
N GLU A 86 6.09 0.50 -9.86
CA GLU A 86 7.08 0.63 -10.95
C GLU A 86 6.84 -0.44 -12.04
N ASP A 87 6.55 -1.67 -11.63
CA ASP A 87 6.20 -2.81 -12.50
C ASP A 87 4.78 -2.70 -13.14
N LEU A 88 3.98 -1.71 -12.72
CA LEU A 88 2.57 -1.53 -13.12
C LEU A 88 2.33 -0.20 -13.86
N GLU A 89 3.37 0.42 -14.42
CA GLU A 89 3.21 1.58 -15.30
C GLU A 89 2.31 1.24 -16.50
N GLY A 90 1.37 2.14 -16.83
CA GLY A 90 0.36 1.92 -17.88
C GLY A 90 -0.87 1.12 -17.44
N VAL A 91 -0.77 0.28 -16.40
CA VAL A 91 -1.88 -0.57 -15.93
C VAL A 91 -3.03 0.26 -15.34
N SER A 92 -4.28 -0.09 -15.67
CA SER A 92 -5.45 0.62 -15.14
C SER A 92 -5.60 0.49 -13.62
N LYS A 93 -5.99 1.59 -12.98
CA LYS A 93 -6.14 1.71 -11.51
C LYS A 93 -6.85 0.53 -10.82
N PRO A 94 -7.95 -0.06 -11.33
CA PRO A 94 -8.59 -1.21 -10.69
C PRO A 94 -7.70 -2.46 -10.69
N VAL A 95 -7.00 -2.73 -11.79
CA VAL A 95 -6.05 -3.85 -11.91
C VAL A 95 -4.85 -3.62 -11.00
N THR A 96 -4.29 -2.40 -11.03
CA THR A 96 -3.19 -1.99 -10.12
C THR A 96 -3.57 -2.20 -8.65
N GLU A 97 -4.79 -1.81 -8.25
CA GLU A 97 -5.26 -1.95 -6.88
C GLU A 97 -5.41 -3.42 -6.46
N ILE A 98 -5.97 -4.27 -7.33
CA ILE A 98 -6.07 -5.72 -7.06
C ILE A 98 -4.68 -6.34 -6.92
N ILE A 99 -3.79 -6.10 -7.88
CA ILE A 99 -2.43 -6.68 -7.89
C ILE A 99 -1.64 -6.24 -6.66
N VAL A 100 -1.63 -4.94 -6.33
CA VAL A 100 -0.89 -4.42 -5.17
C VAL A 100 -1.38 -5.02 -3.86
N ARG A 101 -2.70 -5.25 -3.72
CA ARG A 101 -3.26 -5.89 -2.51
C ARG A 101 -2.77 -7.33 -2.36
N VAL A 102 -2.90 -8.15 -3.40
CA VAL A 102 -2.47 -9.57 -3.38
C VAL A 102 -0.96 -9.71 -3.25
N ALA A 103 -0.19 -8.90 -4.00
CA ALA A 103 1.27 -8.88 -3.94
C ALA A 103 1.80 -8.65 -2.52
N ILE A 104 1.21 -7.69 -1.79
CA ILE A 104 1.61 -7.38 -0.41
C ILE A 104 1.10 -8.41 0.60
N GLU A 105 -0.06 -9.03 0.36
CA GLU A 105 -0.65 -10.04 1.26
C GLU A 105 0.11 -11.37 1.20
N PHE A 106 0.65 -11.74 0.03
CA PHE A 106 1.30 -13.03 -0.23
C PHE A 106 2.81 -12.95 -0.56
N ASP A 107 3.43 -11.77 -0.47
CA ASP A 107 4.85 -11.52 -0.81
C ASP A 107 5.21 -11.95 -2.25
N MET A 108 4.40 -11.50 -3.21
CA MET A 108 4.51 -11.84 -4.63
C MET A 108 4.88 -10.65 -5.52
N LEU A 109 5.47 -10.94 -6.69
CA LEU A 109 5.78 -9.92 -7.70
C LEU A 109 4.51 -9.47 -8.41
N SER A 110 4.34 -8.15 -8.57
CA SER A 110 3.22 -7.56 -9.31
C SER A 110 3.19 -8.00 -10.78
N SER A 111 4.36 -8.16 -11.40
CA SER A 111 4.51 -8.70 -12.76
C SER A 111 4.07 -10.16 -12.90
N GLU A 112 4.20 -11.00 -11.88
CA GLU A 112 3.69 -12.38 -11.88
C GLU A 112 2.16 -12.39 -11.87
N LEU A 113 1.55 -11.67 -10.93
CA LEU A 113 0.09 -11.55 -10.80
C LEU A 113 -0.55 -10.89 -12.02
N LEU A 114 0.13 -9.94 -12.68
CA LEU A 114 -0.33 -9.34 -13.93
C LEU A 114 -0.40 -10.39 -15.06
N ASN A 115 0.65 -11.19 -15.23
CA ASN A 115 0.69 -12.24 -16.26
C ASN A 115 -0.39 -13.30 -16.02
N VAL A 116 -0.53 -13.78 -14.78
CA VAL A 116 -1.57 -14.75 -14.40
C VAL A 116 -2.97 -14.19 -14.67
N GLY A 117 -3.23 -12.94 -14.30
CA GLY A 117 -4.52 -12.29 -14.57
C GLY A 117 -4.83 -12.10 -16.06
N ILE A 118 -3.80 -11.98 -16.92
CA ILE A 118 -3.95 -11.94 -18.37
C ILE A 118 -4.21 -13.35 -18.93
N ASP A 119 -3.39 -14.34 -18.57
CA ASP A 119 -3.51 -15.73 -19.05
C ASP A 119 -4.90 -16.34 -18.71
N GLU A 120 -5.37 -16.07 -17.49
CA GLU A 120 -6.70 -16.49 -16.98
C GLU A 120 -7.85 -15.59 -17.44
N LYS A 121 -7.57 -14.52 -18.21
CA LYS A 121 -8.55 -13.57 -18.79
C LYS A 121 -9.40 -12.83 -17.76
N ILE A 122 -8.79 -12.58 -16.60
CA ILE A 122 -9.31 -11.71 -15.53
C ILE A 122 -9.07 -10.24 -15.94
N PHE A 123 -7.96 -9.99 -16.65
CA PHE A 123 -7.61 -8.76 -17.35
C PHE A 123 -7.49 -9.09 -18.85
N ASN A 124 -7.88 -8.19 -19.77
CA ASN A 124 -7.59 -8.39 -21.20
C ASN A 124 -6.22 -7.78 -21.56
N ASP A 125 -5.70 -8.21 -22.70
CA ASP A 125 -4.45 -7.83 -23.39
C ASP A 125 -4.28 -6.33 -23.77
N SER A 126 -4.94 -5.39 -23.09
CA SER A 126 -4.71 -3.95 -23.26
C SER A 126 -5.05 -3.14 -22.00
N GLU A 127 -4.21 -3.27 -20.97
CA GLU A 127 -4.02 -2.31 -19.86
C GLU A 127 -5.27 -1.94 -19.04
N THR A 128 -6.42 -2.60 -19.22
CA THR A 128 -7.74 -2.19 -18.70
C THR A 128 -8.62 -3.38 -18.31
N VAL A 129 -9.65 -3.16 -17.48
CA VAL A 129 -10.76 -4.10 -17.24
C VAL A 129 -11.87 -3.86 -18.28
N SER A 130 -12.32 -4.79 -19.13
CA SER A 130 -12.15 -6.26 -19.20
C SER A 130 -13.15 -7.14 -18.45
N LEU A 131 -14.41 -6.75 -18.56
CA LEU A 131 -15.48 -7.61 -19.08
C LEU A 131 -15.51 -9.08 -18.62
N ASN A 132 -16.01 -9.30 -17.40
CA ASN A 132 -17.16 -10.17 -17.06
C ASN A 132 -17.11 -10.63 -15.59
N ILE A 133 -15.96 -10.45 -14.95
CA ILE A 133 -15.71 -10.73 -13.54
C ILE A 133 -15.86 -9.45 -12.70
N SER A 134 -16.35 -9.54 -11.46
CA SER A 134 -16.39 -8.36 -10.57
C SER A 134 -15.01 -8.09 -9.97
N TYR A 135 -14.83 -6.91 -9.35
CA TYR A 135 -13.61 -6.57 -8.62
C TYR A 135 -13.34 -7.58 -7.49
N ASP A 136 -14.37 -7.96 -6.74
CA ASP A 136 -14.25 -8.88 -5.60
C ASP A 136 -13.93 -10.30 -6.07
N ASP A 137 -14.54 -10.76 -7.16
CA ASP A 137 -14.24 -12.06 -7.78
C ASP A 137 -12.79 -12.12 -8.32
N ALA A 138 -12.33 -11.05 -8.98
CA ALA A 138 -10.96 -10.95 -9.51
C ALA A 138 -9.91 -10.92 -8.39
N LEU A 139 -10.21 -10.21 -7.29
CA LEU A 139 -9.39 -10.21 -6.08
C LEU A 139 -9.37 -11.59 -5.42
N SER A 140 -10.52 -12.26 -5.29
CA SER A 140 -10.61 -13.61 -4.73
C SER A 140 -9.80 -14.60 -5.55
N TYR A 141 -9.95 -14.60 -6.88
CA TYR A 141 -9.21 -15.51 -7.76
C TYR A 141 -7.69 -15.39 -7.58
N LEU A 142 -7.16 -14.16 -7.54
CA LEU A 142 -5.72 -13.96 -7.39
C LEU A 142 -5.22 -14.29 -5.98
N ARG A 143 -6.06 -14.18 -4.93
CA ARG A 143 -5.76 -14.71 -3.59
C ARG A 143 -5.72 -16.24 -3.59
N ASP A 144 -6.72 -16.89 -4.16
CA ASP A 144 -6.79 -18.35 -4.27
C ASP A 144 -5.58 -18.90 -5.06
N TYR A 145 -5.16 -18.21 -6.12
CA TYR A 145 -3.93 -18.51 -6.87
C TYR A 145 -2.66 -18.35 -6.01
N ALA A 146 -2.57 -17.28 -5.24
CA ALA A 146 -1.43 -16.98 -4.37
C ALA A 146 -1.32 -17.89 -3.13
N GLY A 147 -2.33 -18.72 -2.87
CA GLY A 147 -2.35 -19.71 -1.78
C GLY A 147 -3.27 -19.38 -0.60
N GLY A 148 -4.34 -18.60 -0.84
CA GLY A 148 -5.44 -18.35 0.11
C GLY A 148 -6.34 -19.56 0.41
#